data_AF-A0A815R2M9-F1
#
_entry.id   AF-A0A815R2M9-F1
#
_cell.length_a   1.000
_cell.length_b   1.000
_cell.length_c   1.000
_cell.angle_alpha   90.00
_cell.angle_beta   90.00
_cell.angle_gamma   90.00
#
_symmetry.space_group_name_H-M   'P 1'
#
loop_
_entity.id
_entity.type
_entity.pdbx_description
1 polymer ?
#
loop_
_entity_poly.entity_id
_entity_poly.type
_entity_poly.pdbx_seq_one_letter_code
_entity_poly.pdbx_strand_id
1 'polypeptide(L)' 'MGYKDQIEDTSTMLPGNLQIIVTSSVILPDLLEITNKLMKDPAKILIEIEDHTLEGIRQFYVLVEDEVT' A
#
# COMPACT_ATOMS: atom_id res chain seq x y z
N MET A 1 -15.39 9.60 -5.41
CA MET A 1 -14.88 8.29 -5.84
C MET A 1 -13.52 8.13 -5.21
N GLY A 2 -13.39 7.18 -4.28
CA GLY A 2 -12.09 6.86 -3.69
C GLY A 2 -11.29 5.96 -4.62
N TYR A 3 -10.00 5.77 -4.33
CA TYR A 3 -9.14 4.87 -5.11
C TYR A 3 -9.66 3.42 -5.12
N LYS A 4 -10.35 2.99 -4.05
CA LYS A 4 -10.96 1.66 -3.95
C LYS A 4 -12.03 1.44 -5.03
N ASP A 5 -12.96 2.39 -5.19
CA ASP A 5 -14.02 2.31 -6.20
C ASP A 5 -13.43 2.25 -7.62
N GLN A 6 -12.40 3.08 -7.88
CA GLN A 6 -11.73 3.11 -9.19
C GLN A 6 -11.04 1.80 -9.54
N ILE A 7 -10.41 1.14 -8.55
CA ILE A 7 -9.75 -0.15 -8.74
C ILE A 7 -10.79 -1.24 -8.99
N GLU A 8 -11.89 -1.25 -8.24
CA GLU A 8 -12.99 -2.20 -8.44
C GLU A 8 -13.60 -2.02 -9.84
N ASP A 9 -13.94 -0.79 -10.26
CA ASP A 9 -14.46 -0.48 -11.59
C ASP A 9 -13.50 -0.94 -12.70
N THR A 10 -12.21 -0.60 -12.57
CA THR A 10 -11.18 -1.00 -13.56
C THR A 10 -11.07 -2.53 -13.66
N SER A 11 -11.17 -3.24 -12.53
CA SER A 11 -11.09 -4.70 -12.52
C SER A 11 -12.21 -5.38 -13.31
N THR A 12 -13.42 -4.78 -13.34
CA THR A 12 -14.55 -5.33 -14.11
C THR A 12 -14.35 -5.23 -15.62
N MET A 13 -13.51 -4.30 -16.07
CA MET A 13 -13.19 -4.12 -17.49
C MET A 13 -12.10 -5.09 -17.97
N LEU A 14 -11.46 -5.82 -17.07
CA LEU A 14 -10.37 -6.75 -17.37
C LEU A 14 -10.88 -8.18 -17.59
N PRO A 15 -10.21 -8.99 -18.43
CA PRO A 15 -10.59 -10.37 -18.66
C PRO A 15 -10.38 -11.23 -17.39
N GLY A 16 -11.32 -12.14 -17.12
CA GLY A 16 -11.35 -12.93 -15.87
C GLY A 16 -10.23 -13.95 -15.65
N ASN A 17 -9.30 -14.11 -16.60
CA ASN A 17 -8.11 -14.96 -16.47
C ASN A 17 -6.82 -14.11 -16.49
N LEU A 18 -6.83 -13.00 -15.78
CA LEU A 18 -5.68 -12.12 -15.64
C LEU A 18 -4.95 -12.41 -14.32
N GLN A 19 -3.62 -12.49 -14.39
CA GLN A 19 -2.79 -12.51 -13.19
C GLN A 19 -2.59 -11.07 -12.67
N ILE A 20 -2.94 -10.84 -11.41
CA ILE A 20 -2.81 -9.54 -10.75
C ILE A 20 -1.69 -9.62 -9.72
N ILE A 21 -0.84 -8.60 -9.69
CA ILE A 21 0.24 -8.44 -8.72
C ILE A 21 0.04 -7.12 -7.98
N VAL A 22 0.11 -7.15 -6.65
CA VAL A 22 0.06 -5.95 -5.79
C VAL A 22 1.40 -5.82 -5.09
N THR A 23 2.01 -4.64 -5.19
CA THR A 23 3.26 -4.29 -4.52
C THR A 23 3.04 -3.11 -3.61
N SER A 24 3.45 -3.21 -2.35
CA SER A 24 3.42 -2.10 -1.40
C SER A 24 4.57 -2.22 -0.41
N SER A 25 5.13 -1.09 0.01
CA SER A 25 6.12 -1.05 1.09
C SER A 25 5.49 -1.31 2.45
N VAL A 26 4.19 -1.03 2.60
CA VAL A 26 3.41 -1.25 3.83
C VAL A 26 2.08 -1.88 3.48
N ILE A 27 1.74 -2.99 4.13
CA ILE A 27 0.47 -3.69 3.92
C ILE A 27 -0.50 -3.27 5.02
N LEU A 28 -1.42 -2.37 4.68
CA LEU A 28 -2.51 -1.94 5.57
C LEU A 28 -3.74 -2.86 5.42
N PRO A 29 -4.62 -2.94 6.44
CA PRO A 29 -5.82 -3.77 6.39
C PRO A 29 -6.71 -3.53 5.15
N ASP A 30 -6.90 -2.27 4.76
CA ASP A 30 -7.75 -1.91 3.61
C ASP A 30 -7.18 -2.45 2.28
N LEU A 31 -5.84 -2.50 2.16
CA LEU A 31 -5.17 -3.05 0.98
C LEU A 31 -5.34 -4.57 0.92
N LEU A 32 -5.34 -5.26 2.06
CA LEU A 32 -5.61 -6.70 2.12
C LEU A 32 -7.05 -7.01 1.66
N GLU A 33 -8.02 -6.19 2.04
CA GLU A 33 -9.41 -6.36 1.60
C GLU A 33 -9.53 -6.25 0.07
N ILE A 34 -8.89 -5.25 -0.53
CA ILE A 34 -8.86 -5.05 -1.98
C ILE A 34 -8.14 -6.23 -2.66
N THR A 35 -7.00 -6.66 -2.13
CA THR A 35 -6.21 -7.76 -2.68
C THR A 35 -7.00 -9.07 -2.69
N ASN A 36 -7.75 -9.37 -1.61
CA ASN A 36 -8.59 -10.57 -1.53
C ASN A 36 -9.80 -10.53 -2.48
N LYS A 37 -10.32 -9.35 -2.82
CA LYS A 37 -11.40 -9.20 -3.82
C LYS A 37 -10.90 -9.38 -5.25
N LEU A 38 -9.72 -8.85 -5.54
CA LEU A 38 -9.14 -8.85 -6.89
C LEU A 38 -8.49 -10.19 -7.25
N MET A 39 -7.91 -10.88 -6.28
CA MET A 39 -7.11 -12.08 -6.51
C MET A 39 -7.77 -13.32 -5.95
N LYS A 40 -7.67 -14.42 -6.69
CA LYS A 40 -8.06 -15.76 -6.22
C LYS A 40 -6.81 -16.51 -5.76
N ASP A 41 -6.75 -16.81 -4.47
CA ASP A 41 -5.65 -17.57 -3.83
C ASP A 41 -4.24 -17.02 -4.15
N PRO A 42 -3.92 -15.78 -3.76
CA PRO A 42 -2.64 -15.16 -4.10
C PRO A 42 -1.49 -15.72 -3.27
N ALA A 43 -0.32 -15.89 -3.90
CA ALA A 43 0.94 -16.06 -3.18
C ALA A 43 1.25 -14.79 -2.36
N LYS A 44 1.55 -14.96 -1.07
CA LYS A 44 1.83 -13.84 -0.15
C LYS A 44 3.31 -13.83 0.21
N ILE A 45 4.00 -12.77 -0.17
CA ILE A 45 5.37 -12.48 0.26
C ILE A 45 5.27 -11.29 1.21
N LEU A 46 5.19 -11.59 2.50
CA LEU A 46 5.10 -10.58 3.56
C LEU A 46 6.41 -10.61 4.33
N ILE A 47 6.99 -9.44 4.52
CA ILE A 47 8.18 -9.26 5.36
C ILE A 47 7.66 -8.69 6.67
N GLU A 48 7.98 -9.33 7.79
CA GLU A 48 7.72 -8.74 9.09
C GLU A 48 8.48 -7.42 9.16
N ILE A 49 7.79 -6.37 9.59
CA ILE A 49 8.44 -5.10 9.87
C ILE A 49 9.28 -5.33 11.13
N GLU A 50 10.52 -5.77 10.95
CA GLU A 50 11.54 -5.51 11.95
C GLU A 50 11.62 -3.99 12.10
N ASP A 51 11.65 -3.53 13.36
CA ASP A 51 11.58 -2.13 13.76
C ASP A 51 12.39 -1.29 12.75
N HIS A 52 11.70 -0.40 12.02
CA HIS A 52 12.29 0.42 10.95
C HIS A 52 13.32 1.40 11.55
N THR A 53 14.43 0.88 12.03
CA THR A 53 15.66 1.65 12.07
C THR A 53 16.05 1.74 10.61
N LEU A 54 15.84 2.92 10.02
CA LEU A 54 16.42 3.26 8.73
C LEU A 54 17.95 3.27 8.92
N GLU A 55 18.55 2.09 9.12
CA GLU A 55 19.96 1.91 9.37
C GLU A 55 20.72 2.49 8.17
N GLY A 56 21.41 3.60 8.41
CA GLY A 56 22.15 4.34 7.39
C GLY A 56 21.47 5.61 6.83
N ILE A 57 20.21 5.90 7.18
CA ILE A 57 19.57 7.17 6.79
C ILE A 57 19.62 8.13 7.97
N ARG A 58 20.39 9.20 7.81
CA ARG A 58 20.43 10.30 8.79
C ARG A 58 19.13 11.09 8.69
N GLN A 59 18.29 10.92 9.70
CA GLN A 59 17.04 11.66 9.85
C GLN A 59 17.29 12.90 10.71
N PHE A 60 16.78 14.05 10.27
CA PHE A 60 16.83 15.30 11.01
C PHE A 60 15.43 15.90 11.01
N TYR A 61 15.06 16.54 12.12
CA TYR A 61 13.88 17.41 12.18
C TYR A 61 14.33 18.80 12.63
N VAL A 62 13.66 19.83 12.14
CA VAL A 62 13.80 21.20 12.64
C VAL A 62 12.45 21.59 13.18
N LEU A 63 12.37 21.82 14.49
CA LEU A 63 11.19 22.41 15.10
C LEU A 63 11.22 23.91 14.78
N VAL A 64 10.20 24.39 14.08
CA VAL A 64 10.03 25.82 13.79
C VAL A 64 9.01 26.34 14.80
N GLU A 65 9.36 27.38 15.55
CA GLU A 65 8.36 28.15 16.32
C GLU A 65 7.50 28.95 15.33
N ASP A 66 6.22 29.14 15.66
CA ASP A 66 5.22 29.76 14.77
C ASP A 66 5.75 31.02 14.08
N GLU A 67 5.39 31.16 12.81
CA GLU A 67 5.70 32.31 11.97
C GLU A 67 5.36 33.60 12.74
N VAL A 68 6.36 34.42 13.04
CA VAL A 68 6.11 35.78 13.54
C VAL A 68 5.49 36.54 12.37
N THR A 69 4.17 36.68 12.43
CA THR A 69 3.30 37.40 11.48
C THR A 69 3.82 38.81 11.20
#